data_AF-A0A7J3KBJ4-F1
#
_entry.id   AF-A0A7J3KBJ4-F1
#
_cell.length_a   1.000
_cell.length_b   1.000
_cell.length_c   1.000
_cell.angle_alpha   90.00
_cell.angle_beta   90.00
_cell.angle_gamma   90.00
#
_symmetry.space_group_name_H-M   'P 1'
#
loop_
_entity.id
_entity.type
_entity.pdbx_description
1 polymer ?
#
loop_
_entity_poly.entity_id
_entity_poly.type
_entity_poly.pdbx_seq_one_letter_code
_entity_poly.pdbx_strand_id
1 'polypeptide(L)'
;MSVMNFRNRLFSLLVEEFESYIPEFKPYTLDYQLVLYASKDLETWLKVKMNTDDNRVVYGSLEEYLKNRPRDIKIAINFWASMWLKKWRERVRVLSTKFEMPPDHAEKIRRARKLYQEMDYRDELKNMAIRKLINQGEICMVDFIAENIIVEEIAKRMQKVDKSMVMPIALDPISIYNSISGRIMRLSKERGPLVYLNIKPSIF
;
A
#
# COMPACT_ATOMS: atom_id res chain seq x y z
N MET A 1 4.77 3.66 27.51
CA MET A 1 3.97 2.58 26.89
C MET A 1 4.78 1.94 25.77
N SER A 2 4.60 0.66 25.46
CA SER A 2 5.35 -0.01 24.37
C SER A 2 4.69 0.24 23.00
N VAL A 3 5.48 0.25 21.93
CA VAL A 3 5.02 0.35 20.52
C VAL A 3 3.91 -0.65 20.19
N MET A 4 4.00 -1.87 20.76
CA MET A 4 3.00 -2.93 20.59
C MET A 4 1.61 -2.52 21.09
N ASN A 5 1.54 -1.77 22.20
CA ASN A 5 0.28 -1.33 22.79
C ASN A 5 -0.44 -0.32 21.90
N PHE A 6 0.32 0.55 21.21
CA PHE A 6 -0.25 1.56 20.34
C PHE A 6 -0.83 0.97 19.05
N ARG A 7 -0.11 0.02 18.43
CA ARG A 7 -0.60 -0.71 17.25
C ARG A 7 -1.91 -1.44 17.54
N ASN A 8 -2.03 -2.07 18.71
CA ASN A 8 -3.27 -2.71 19.15
C ASN A 8 -4.40 -1.69 19.31
N ARG A 9 -4.11 -0.48 19.80
CA ARG A 9 -5.11 0.56 19.97
C ARG A 9 -5.61 1.14 18.65
N LEU A 10 -4.72 1.37 17.67
CA LEU A 10 -5.12 1.74 16.31
C LEU A 10 -6.00 0.66 15.68
N PHE A 11 -5.62 -0.61 15.86
CA PHE A 11 -6.40 -1.75 15.39
C PHE A 11 -7.81 -1.73 15.99
N SER A 12 -7.94 -1.58 17.32
CA SER A 12 -9.24 -1.51 17.99
C SER A 12 -10.10 -0.33 17.50
N LEU A 13 -9.49 0.84 17.29
CA LEU A 13 -10.22 1.99 16.74
C LEU A 13 -10.74 1.68 15.33
N LEU A 14 -9.93 1.09 14.46
CA LEU A 14 -10.37 0.70 13.11
C LEU A 14 -11.47 -0.39 13.14
N VAL A 15 -11.42 -1.32 14.10
CA VAL A 15 -12.50 -2.30 14.31
C VAL A 15 -13.81 -1.60 14.64
N GLU A 16 -13.83 -0.70 15.63
CA GLU A 16 -15.02 0.07 16.01
C GLU A 16 -15.59 0.84 14.80
N GLU A 17 -14.72 1.48 14.01
CA GLU A 17 -15.17 2.22 12.84
C GLU A 17 -15.73 1.28 11.76
N PHE A 18 -15.09 0.14 11.48
CA PHE A 18 -15.56 -0.80 10.45
C PHE A 18 -16.86 -1.51 10.82
N GLU A 19 -17.10 -1.81 12.11
CA GLU A 19 -18.40 -2.30 12.61
C GLU A 19 -19.54 -1.33 12.26
N SER A 20 -19.27 -0.01 12.25
CA SER A 20 -20.28 0.99 11.86
C SER A 20 -20.56 1.04 10.35
N TYR A 21 -19.60 0.61 9.52
CA TYR A 21 -19.70 0.69 8.05
C TYR A 21 -20.10 -0.64 7.38
N ILE A 22 -19.92 -1.77 8.08
CA ILE A 22 -20.08 -3.11 7.53
C ILE A 22 -20.97 -3.91 8.50
N PRO A 23 -22.27 -4.05 8.21
CA PRO A 23 -23.23 -4.69 9.12
C PRO A 23 -22.91 -6.14 9.53
N GLU A 24 -22.18 -6.88 8.70
CA GLU A 24 -21.82 -8.29 8.93
C GLU A 24 -20.36 -8.48 9.34
N PHE A 25 -19.68 -7.40 9.72
CA PHE A 25 -18.25 -7.42 10.03
C PHE A 25 -17.93 -8.31 11.22
N LYS A 26 -17.01 -9.25 11.01
CA LYS A 26 -16.57 -10.20 12.04
C LYS A 26 -15.05 -10.10 12.19
N PRO A 27 -14.54 -9.24 13.10
CA PRO A 27 -13.12 -8.89 13.19
C PRO A 27 -12.19 -10.07 13.52
N TYR A 28 -12.72 -11.18 14.01
CA TYR A 28 -12.00 -12.43 14.28
C TYR A 28 -12.24 -13.50 13.20
N THR A 29 -12.59 -13.08 11.97
CA THR A 29 -12.76 -13.96 10.80
C THR A 29 -11.86 -13.51 9.65
N LEU A 30 -12.23 -13.74 8.38
CA LEU A 30 -11.50 -13.20 7.22
C LEU A 30 -11.41 -11.67 7.25
N ASP A 31 -12.38 -11.00 7.89
CA ASP A 31 -12.38 -9.55 8.05
C ASP A 31 -11.22 -9.03 8.92
N TYR A 32 -10.57 -9.90 9.72
CA TYR A 32 -9.33 -9.57 10.41
C TYR A 32 -8.27 -9.05 9.44
N GLN A 33 -8.16 -9.67 8.26
CA GLN A 33 -7.18 -9.25 7.24
C GLN A 33 -7.47 -7.84 6.74
N LEU A 34 -8.75 -7.45 6.61
CA LEU A 34 -9.14 -6.10 6.22
C LEU A 34 -8.57 -5.06 7.20
N VAL A 35 -8.71 -5.30 8.50
CA VAL A 35 -8.19 -4.40 9.55
C VAL A 35 -6.67 -4.36 9.53
N LEU A 36 -6.00 -5.49 9.29
CA LEU A 36 -4.54 -5.52 9.16
C LEU A 36 -4.06 -4.66 8.00
N TYR A 37 -4.69 -4.76 6.83
CA TYR A 37 -4.36 -3.92 5.68
C TYR A 37 -4.62 -2.44 5.98
N ALA A 38 -5.78 -2.12 6.54
CA ALA A 38 -6.12 -0.75 6.93
C ALA A 38 -5.15 -0.17 7.95
N SER A 39 -4.75 -0.95 8.96
CA SER A 39 -3.80 -0.52 9.99
C SER A 39 -2.44 -0.18 9.37
N LYS A 40 -1.94 -1.04 8.47
CA LYS A 40 -0.65 -0.81 7.78
C LYS A 40 -0.72 0.41 6.86
N ASP A 41 -1.82 0.57 6.14
CA ASP A 41 -2.02 1.72 5.25
C ASP A 41 -2.15 3.03 6.05
N LEU A 42 -2.83 3.01 7.19
CA LEU A 42 -2.94 4.17 8.08
C LEU A 42 -1.57 4.59 8.62
N GLU A 43 -0.77 3.64 9.09
CA GLU A 43 0.61 3.91 9.53
C GLU A 43 1.45 4.53 8.41
N THR A 44 1.37 3.96 7.21
CA THR A 44 2.08 4.46 6.02
C THR A 44 1.61 5.87 5.64
N TRP A 45 0.30 6.11 5.69
CA TRP A 45 -0.29 7.42 5.42
C TRP A 45 0.18 8.47 6.44
N LEU A 46 0.17 8.12 7.73
CA LEU A 46 0.63 9.01 8.80
C LEU A 46 2.10 9.35 8.67
N LYS A 47 2.97 8.38 8.37
CA LYS A 47 4.39 8.62 8.08
C LYS A 47 4.59 9.68 7.00
N VAL A 48 3.86 9.55 5.90
CA VAL A 48 3.92 10.53 4.80
C VAL A 48 3.40 11.89 5.23
N LYS A 49 2.27 11.95 5.95
CA LYS A 49 1.69 13.24 6.39
C LYS A 49 2.49 13.94 7.49
N MET A 50 3.18 13.18 8.34
CA MET A 50 4.09 13.69 9.37
C MET A 50 5.53 13.89 8.86
N ASN A 51 5.78 13.56 7.59
CA ASN A 51 7.10 13.61 6.96
C ASN A 51 8.20 12.88 7.77
N THR A 52 7.89 11.68 8.26
CA THR A 52 8.80 10.84 9.05
C THR A 52 8.70 9.39 8.60
N ASP A 53 9.82 8.66 8.65
CA ASP A 53 9.83 7.22 8.43
C ASP A 53 9.89 6.43 9.77
N ASP A 54 10.05 7.14 10.90
CA ASP A 54 10.14 6.58 12.26
C ASP A 54 8.75 6.37 12.88
N ASN A 55 8.40 5.10 13.10
CA ASN A 55 7.17 4.69 13.78
C ASN A 55 7.03 5.29 15.18
N ARG A 56 8.12 5.52 15.90
CA ARG A 56 8.08 6.08 17.26
C ARG A 56 7.55 7.51 17.26
N VAL A 57 7.88 8.29 16.23
CA VAL A 57 7.36 9.66 16.06
C VAL A 57 5.85 9.61 15.78
N VAL A 58 5.41 8.70 14.91
CA VAL A 58 3.98 8.53 14.58
C VAL A 58 3.19 8.13 15.83
N TYR A 59 3.64 7.09 16.53
CA TYR A 59 2.93 6.59 17.72
C TYR A 59 2.97 7.59 18.87
N GLY A 60 4.09 8.26 19.11
CA GLY A 60 4.19 9.30 20.15
C GLY A 60 3.25 10.48 19.87
N SER A 61 3.21 10.95 18.62
CA SER A 61 2.29 12.04 18.23
C SER A 61 0.83 11.63 18.42
N LEU A 62 0.45 10.43 17.98
CA LEU A 62 -0.91 9.97 18.16
C LEU A 62 -1.28 9.71 19.62
N GLU A 63 -0.35 9.23 20.45
CA GLU A 63 -0.56 9.09 21.90
C GLU A 63 -0.83 10.45 22.56
N GLU A 64 -0.04 11.46 22.19
CA GLU A 64 -0.27 12.84 22.65
C GLU A 64 -1.64 13.36 22.22
N TYR A 65 -2.03 13.17 20.96
CA TYR A 65 -3.34 13.59 20.49
C TYR A 65 -4.50 12.81 21.14
N LEU A 66 -4.35 11.50 21.38
CA LEU A 66 -5.36 10.72 22.08
C LEU A 66 -5.53 11.18 23.53
N LYS A 67 -4.45 11.60 24.18
CA LYS A 67 -4.50 12.14 25.55
C LYS A 67 -5.15 13.53 25.59
N ASN A 68 -4.77 14.40 24.66
CA ASN A 68 -5.14 15.81 24.72
C ASN A 68 -6.44 16.13 23.97
N ARG A 69 -6.75 15.38 22.90
CA ARG A 69 -7.88 15.61 21.98
C ARG A 69 -8.47 14.29 21.46
N PRO A 70 -8.96 13.40 22.34
CA PRO A 70 -9.44 12.07 21.95
C PRO A 70 -10.60 12.10 20.93
N ARG A 71 -11.49 13.10 21.02
CA ARG A 71 -12.61 13.26 20.09
C ARG A 71 -12.14 13.58 18.67
N ASP A 72 -11.19 14.49 18.53
CA ASP A 72 -10.66 14.91 17.22
C ASP A 72 -9.97 13.75 16.51
N ILE A 73 -9.21 12.94 17.26
CA ILE A 73 -8.57 11.74 16.70
C ILE A 73 -9.60 10.71 16.25
N LYS A 74 -10.66 10.49 17.05
CA LYS A 74 -11.73 9.57 16.64
C LYS A 74 -12.39 10.04 15.34
N ILE A 75 -12.71 11.33 15.22
CA ILE A 75 -13.28 11.92 14.00
C ILE A 75 -12.32 11.77 12.81
N ALA A 76 -11.03 12.04 13.01
CA ALA A 76 -10.02 11.91 11.96
C ALA A 76 -9.86 10.47 11.47
N ILE A 77 -9.83 9.49 12.39
CA ILE A 77 -9.74 8.06 12.06
C ILE A 77 -11.02 7.59 11.37
N ASN A 78 -12.20 7.98 11.84
CA ASN A 78 -13.48 7.69 11.19
C ASN A 78 -13.49 8.20 9.74
N PHE A 79 -13.13 9.48 9.55
CA PHE A 79 -13.07 10.08 8.22
C PHE A 79 -12.08 9.34 7.31
N TRP A 80 -10.87 9.06 7.80
CA TRP A 80 -9.87 8.31 7.06
C TRP A 80 -10.34 6.89 6.71
N ALA A 81 -10.93 6.17 7.67
CA ALA A 81 -11.44 4.81 7.49
C ALA A 81 -12.53 4.75 6.42
N SER A 82 -13.44 5.73 6.40
CA SER A 82 -14.49 5.83 5.38
C SER A 82 -13.91 6.01 3.97
N MET A 83 -12.88 6.86 3.84
CA MET A 83 -12.18 7.11 2.58
C MET A 83 -11.38 5.88 2.15
N TRP A 84 -10.73 5.21 3.10
CA TRP A 84 -9.96 4.01 2.86
C TRP A 84 -10.85 2.86 2.38
N LEU A 85 -12.00 2.63 3.03
CA LEU A 85 -12.97 1.62 2.61
C LEU A 85 -13.50 1.87 1.20
N LYS A 86 -13.76 3.13 0.85
CA LYS A 86 -14.16 3.50 -0.51
C LYS A 86 -13.10 3.10 -1.53
N LYS A 87 -11.82 3.41 -1.25
CA LYS A 87 -10.70 3.00 -2.10
C LYS A 87 -10.48 1.49 -2.11
N TRP A 88 -10.64 0.80 -0.98
CA TRP A 88 -10.55 -0.65 -0.89
C TRP A 88 -11.54 -1.33 -1.84
N ARG A 89 -12.82 -0.94 -1.81
CA ARG A 89 -13.87 -1.47 -2.69
C ARG A 89 -13.59 -1.21 -4.18
N GLU A 90 -12.93 -0.09 -4.48
CA GLU A 90 -12.53 0.28 -5.83
C GLU A 90 -11.32 -0.54 -6.32
N ARG A 91 -10.27 -0.64 -5.50
CA ARG A 91 -8.94 -1.12 -5.87
C ARG A 91 -8.72 -2.61 -5.66
N VAL A 92 -9.43 -3.21 -4.71
CA VAL A 92 -9.18 -4.59 -4.29
C VAL A 92 -10.26 -5.52 -4.82
N ARG A 93 -9.82 -6.62 -5.43
CA ARG A 93 -10.67 -7.76 -5.75
C ARG A 93 -10.11 -8.98 -5.03
N VAL A 94 -10.93 -9.55 -4.17
CA VAL A 94 -10.64 -10.84 -3.56
C VAL A 94 -11.00 -11.92 -4.56
N LEU A 95 -10.03 -12.74 -4.90
CA LEU A 95 -10.20 -13.83 -5.84
C LEU A 95 -10.47 -15.13 -5.08
N SER A 96 -11.54 -15.82 -5.46
CA SER A 96 -11.87 -17.16 -4.96
C SER A 96 -11.02 -18.25 -5.61
N THR A 97 -10.51 -18.01 -6.82
CA THR A 97 -9.61 -18.88 -7.55
C THR A 97 -8.34 -18.12 -7.93
N LYS A 98 -7.20 -18.82 -7.95
CA LYS A 98 -5.92 -18.21 -8.27
C LYS A 98 -5.97 -17.66 -9.69
N PHE A 99 -5.73 -16.35 -9.85
CA PHE A 99 -5.54 -15.77 -11.18
C PHE A 99 -4.28 -16.34 -11.82
N GLU A 100 -4.43 -17.01 -12.97
CA GLU A 100 -3.32 -17.54 -13.74
C GLU A 100 -2.92 -16.54 -14.82
N MET A 101 -1.73 -15.97 -14.66
CA MET A 101 -1.11 -15.17 -15.72
C MET A 101 -0.48 -16.10 -16.77
N PRO A 102 -0.43 -15.68 -18.05
CA PRO A 102 0.33 -16.40 -19.06
C PRO A 102 1.76 -16.69 -18.57
N PRO A 103 2.28 -17.92 -18.74
CA PRO A 103 3.57 -18.32 -18.17
C PRO A 103 4.73 -17.37 -18.49
N ASP A 104 4.79 -16.89 -19.74
CA ASP A 104 5.82 -15.94 -20.18
C ASP A 104 5.73 -14.60 -19.45
N HIS A 105 4.50 -14.12 -19.21
CA HIS A 105 4.27 -12.89 -18.45
C HIS A 105 4.63 -13.07 -16.97
N ALA A 106 4.26 -14.21 -16.38
CA ALA A 106 4.60 -14.54 -15.00
C ALA A 106 6.11 -14.63 -14.78
N GLU A 107 6.84 -15.30 -15.67
CA GLU A 107 8.30 -15.41 -15.62
C GLU A 107 8.98 -14.05 -15.77
N LYS A 108 8.46 -13.20 -16.67
CA LYS A 108 8.95 -11.82 -16.85
C LYS A 108 8.81 -10.99 -15.57
N ILE A 109 7.62 -11.00 -14.96
CA ILE A 109 7.36 -10.30 -13.69
C ILE A 109 8.26 -10.86 -12.57
N ARG A 110 8.46 -12.18 -12.52
CA ARG A 110 9.35 -12.83 -11.55
C ARG A 110 10.80 -12.32 -11.67
N ARG A 111 11.34 -12.25 -12.89
CA ARG A 111 12.69 -11.70 -13.13
C ARG A 111 12.78 -10.23 -12.75
N ALA A 112 11.78 -9.42 -13.10
CA ALA A 112 11.73 -8.01 -12.74
C ALA A 112 11.69 -7.80 -11.22
N ARG A 113 10.92 -8.63 -10.48
CA ARG A 113 10.94 -8.62 -9.01
C ARG A 113 12.31 -8.94 -8.47
N LYS A 114 13.00 -9.95 -9.01
CA LYS A 114 14.36 -10.30 -8.56
C LYS A 114 15.32 -9.12 -8.73
N LEU A 115 15.31 -8.49 -9.91
CA LEU A 115 16.13 -7.30 -10.17
C LEU A 115 15.79 -6.14 -9.23
N TYR A 116 14.50 -5.89 -8.97
CA TYR A 116 14.08 -4.88 -8.02
C TYR A 116 14.59 -5.15 -6.60
N GLN A 117 14.60 -6.41 -6.16
CA GLN A 117 15.12 -6.77 -4.85
C GLN A 117 16.65 -6.59 -4.75
N GLU A 118 17.37 -6.74 -5.85
CA GLU A 118 18.84 -6.57 -5.93
C GLU A 118 19.26 -5.12 -6.22
N MET A 119 18.31 -4.21 -6.42
CA MET A 119 18.56 -2.81 -6.79
C MET A 119 19.00 -1.96 -5.59
N ASP A 120 20.04 -1.17 -5.80
CA ASP A 120 20.45 -0.11 -4.86
C ASP A 120 19.37 0.96 -4.74
N TYR A 121 19.17 1.49 -3.53
CA TYR A 121 18.18 2.52 -3.23
C TYR A 121 16.71 2.14 -3.56
N ARG A 122 16.38 0.85 -3.57
CA ARG A 122 15.02 0.36 -3.84
C ARG A 122 13.99 0.91 -2.85
N ASP A 123 14.38 1.07 -1.58
CA ASP A 123 13.49 1.50 -0.51
C ASP A 123 13.16 2.99 -0.65
N GLU A 124 14.15 3.80 -1.04
CA GLU A 124 14.00 5.22 -1.39
C GLU A 124 13.08 5.39 -2.60
N LEU A 125 13.29 4.61 -3.67
CA LEU A 125 12.41 4.60 -4.84
C LEU A 125 10.96 4.28 -4.46
N LYS A 126 10.77 3.22 -3.67
CA LYS A 126 9.46 2.82 -3.17
C LYS A 126 8.82 3.91 -2.32
N ASN A 127 9.58 4.53 -1.40
CA ASN A 127 9.11 5.60 -0.55
C ASN A 127 8.71 6.86 -1.35
N MET A 128 9.47 7.21 -2.40
CA MET A 128 9.10 8.29 -3.31
C MET A 128 7.78 7.99 -4.03
N ALA A 129 7.61 6.75 -4.53
CA ALA A 129 6.37 6.32 -5.17
C ALA A 129 5.17 6.33 -4.21
N ILE A 130 5.34 5.82 -2.99
CA ILE A 130 4.32 5.81 -1.92
C ILE A 130 3.91 7.25 -1.56
N ARG A 131 4.88 8.14 -1.33
CA ARG A 131 4.62 9.56 -1.03
C ARG A 131 3.82 10.22 -2.14
N LYS A 132 4.18 9.94 -3.40
CA LYS A 132 3.45 10.47 -4.55
C LYS A 132 2.02 9.92 -4.62
N LEU A 133 1.81 8.61 -4.43
CA LEU A 133 0.48 7.98 -4.40
C LEU A 133 -0.43 8.63 -3.33
N ILE A 134 0.07 8.76 -2.11
CA ILE A 134 -0.66 9.40 -1.00
C ILE A 134 -0.99 10.86 -1.27
N ASN A 135 -0.06 11.60 -1.88
CA ASN A 135 -0.29 12.99 -2.27
C ASN A 135 -1.28 13.14 -3.43
N GLN A 136 -1.52 12.07 -4.20
CA GLN A 136 -2.56 12.01 -5.22
C GLN A 136 -3.88 11.40 -4.71
N GLY A 137 -4.00 11.11 -3.41
CA GLY A 137 -5.22 10.61 -2.79
C GLY A 137 -5.41 9.09 -2.82
N GLU A 138 -4.39 8.33 -3.22
CA GLU A 138 -4.38 6.88 -3.01
C GLU A 138 -3.92 6.60 -1.58
N ILE A 139 -4.78 5.96 -0.79
CA ILE A 139 -4.52 5.66 0.64
C ILE A 139 -4.67 4.18 0.97
N CYS A 140 -5.08 3.36 0.00
CA CYS A 140 -5.33 1.94 0.14
C CYS A 140 -4.30 1.14 -0.65
N MET A 141 -3.67 0.15 -0.03
CA MET A 141 -2.68 -0.76 -0.60
C MET A 141 -1.50 -0.05 -1.28
N VAL A 142 -1.13 1.13 -0.79
CA VAL A 142 -0.15 2.02 -1.46
C VAL A 142 1.23 1.38 -1.58
N ASP A 143 1.63 0.60 -0.59
CA ASP A 143 2.89 -0.14 -0.58
C ASP A 143 2.96 -1.18 -1.71
N PHE A 144 1.88 -1.96 -1.86
CA PHE A 144 1.75 -2.98 -2.90
C PHE A 144 1.62 -2.36 -4.30
N ILE A 145 0.82 -1.30 -4.43
CA ILE A 145 0.64 -0.58 -5.70
C ILE A 145 1.97 0.04 -6.14
N ALA A 146 2.70 0.68 -5.24
CA ALA A 146 4.01 1.25 -5.54
C ALA A 146 4.99 0.18 -6.06
N GLU A 147 5.11 -0.94 -5.34
CA GLU A 147 6.00 -2.04 -5.74
C GLU A 147 5.61 -2.60 -7.11
N ASN A 148 4.33 -2.86 -7.36
CA ASN A 148 3.89 -3.40 -8.65
C ASN A 148 4.17 -2.45 -9.81
N ILE A 149 3.93 -1.14 -9.65
CA ILE A 149 4.20 -0.16 -10.71
C ILE A 149 5.70 -0.12 -11.03
N ILE A 150 6.57 -0.19 -10.01
CA ILE A 150 8.03 -0.24 -10.19
C ILE A 150 8.43 -1.53 -10.93
N VAL A 151 7.96 -2.68 -10.46
CA VAL A 151 8.24 -3.99 -11.06
C VAL A 151 7.78 -4.06 -12.52
N GLU A 152 6.60 -3.53 -12.83
CA GLU A 152 6.08 -3.48 -14.21
C GLU A 152 6.93 -2.58 -15.11
N GLU A 153 7.43 -1.45 -14.60
CA GLU A 153 8.32 -0.59 -15.37
C GLU A 153 9.68 -1.26 -15.60
N ILE A 154 10.25 -1.95 -14.61
CA ILE A 154 11.47 -2.76 -14.78
C ILE A 154 11.24 -3.84 -15.85
N ALA A 155 10.14 -4.58 -15.76
CA ALA A 155 9.77 -5.61 -16.73
C ALA A 155 9.66 -5.04 -18.15
N LYS A 156 9.05 -3.85 -18.30
CA LYS A 156 8.94 -3.15 -19.58
C LYS A 156 10.30 -2.74 -20.13
N ARG A 157 11.23 -2.31 -19.28
CA ARG A 157 12.59 -1.90 -19.69
C ARG A 157 13.44 -3.09 -20.11
N MET A 158 13.35 -4.23 -19.43
CA MET A 158 14.04 -5.47 -19.82
C MET A 158 13.77 -5.83 -21.29
N GLN A 159 12.53 -5.68 -21.76
CA GLN A 159 12.15 -5.97 -23.15
C GLN A 159 12.82 -5.04 -24.19
N LYS A 160 13.19 -3.82 -23.78
CA LYS A 160 13.88 -2.86 -24.65
C LYS A 160 15.39 -3.10 -24.68
N VAL A 161 15.94 -3.68 -23.60
CA VAL A 161 17.37 -3.91 -23.42
C VAL A 161 17.85 -5.18 -24.12
N ASP A 162 17.00 -6.19 -24.30
CA ASP A 162 17.29 -7.31 -25.24
C ASP A 162 17.57 -6.83 -26.68
N LYS A 163 17.31 -5.55 -26.99
CA LYS A 163 17.61 -4.90 -28.28
C LYS A 163 18.76 -3.89 -28.23
N SER A 164 19.34 -3.57 -27.06
CA SER A 164 20.43 -2.60 -26.91
C SER A 164 21.25 -2.80 -25.63
N MET A 165 22.58 -2.78 -25.73
CA MET A 165 23.58 -3.08 -24.68
C MET A 165 23.67 -2.10 -23.48
N VAL A 166 22.57 -1.44 -23.08
CA VAL A 166 22.57 -0.38 -22.04
C VAL A 166 21.74 -0.79 -20.82
N MET A 167 22.10 -1.90 -20.17
CA MET A 167 21.46 -2.40 -18.94
C MET A 167 21.58 -1.44 -17.72
N PRO A 168 22.75 -0.83 -17.40
CA PRO A 168 22.93 -0.17 -16.10
C PRO A 168 22.14 1.13 -15.94
N ILE A 169 22.13 1.98 -16.97
CA ILE A 169 21.43 3.29 -16.93
C ILE A 169 19.90 3.09 -16.98
N ALA A 170 19.44 2.01 -17.62
CA ALA A 170 18.02 1.71 -17.73
C ALA A 170 17.38 1.29 -16.41
N LEU A 171 18.16 0.91 -15.38
CA LEU A 171 17.64 0.48 -14.08
C LEU A 171 17.94 1.45 -12.94
N ASP A 172 18.41 2.66 -13.27
CA ASP A 172 18.59 3.74 -12.29
C ASP A 172 17.26 4.09 -11.56
N PRO A 173 17.22 4.13 -10.21
CA PRO A 173 16.02 4.41 -9.44
C PRO A 173 15.33 5.73 -9.80
N ILE A 174 16.09 6.80 -10.04
CA ILE A 174 15.54 8.12 -10.39
C ILE A 174 14.89 8.08 -11.77
N SER A 175 15.54 7.44 -12.73
CA SER A 175 15.00 7.18 -14.06
C SER A 175 13.70 6.38 -14.01
N ILE A 176 13.62 5.34 -13.17
CA ILE A 176 12.39 4.57 -12.96
C ILE A 176 11.31 5.46 -12.37
N TYR A 177 11.60 6.19 -11.28
CA TYR A 177 10.66 7.09 -10.64
C TYR A 177 10.07 8.10 -11.63
N ASN A 178 10.92 8.76 -12.42
CA ASN A 178 10.49 9.73 -13.43
C ASN A 178 9.53 9.12 -14.46
N SER A 179 9.76 7.86 -14.86
CA SER A 179 8.88 7.15 -15.81
C SER A 179 7.53 6.77 -15.21
N ILE A 180 7.51 6.34 -13.94
CA ILE A 180 6.26 5.94 -13.28
C ILE A 180 5.47 7.13 -12.71
N SER A 181 6.12 8.28 -12.48
CA SER A 181 5.52 9.48 -11.89
C SER A 181 4.25 9.93 -12.65
N GLY A 182 4.32 10.00 -13.97
CA GLY A 182 3.16 10.35 -14.81
C GLY A 182 2.02 9.33 -14.73
N ARG A 183 2.34 8.03 -14.54
CA ARG A 183 1.34 6.97 -14.35
C ARG A 183 0.66 7.09 -12.99
N ILE A 184 1.43 7.33 -11.92
CA ILE A 184 0.88 7.55 -10.56
C ILE A 184 -0.14 8.68 -10.53
N MET A 185 0.10 9.76 -11.27
CA MET A 185 -0.86 10.88 -11.37
C MET A 185 -2.16 10.54 -12.08
N ARG A 186 -2.15 9.57 -13.01
CA ARG A 186 -3.35 9.12 -13.73
C ARG A 186 -4.11 8.06 -12.95
N LEU A 187 -3.39 7.20 -12.22
CA LEU A 187 -3.98 6.13 -11.43
C LEU A 187 -5.03 6.64 -10.45
N SER A 188 -4.81 7.79 -9.80
CA SER A 188 -5.80 8.38 -8.88
C SER A 188 -7.15 8.73 -9.53
N LYS A 189 -7.17 8.89 -10.86
CA LYS A 189 -8.36 9.17 -11.67
C LYS A 189 -8.96 7.91 -12.31
N GLU A 190 -8.17 6.86 -12.47
CA GLU A 190 -8.61 5.58 -13.02
C GLU A 190 -9.47 4.84 -11.99
N ARG A 191 -10.63 4.32 -12.40
CA ARG A 191 -11.47 3.46 -11.56
C ARG A 191 -11.23 2.00 -11.90
N GLY A 192 -11.12 1.17 -10.85
CA GLY A 192 -11.05 -0.28 -11.01
C GLY A 192 -9.95 -0.93 -10.18
N PRO A 193 -9.91 -2.27 -10.22
CA PRO A 193 -9.01 -3.04 -9.38
C PRO A 193 -7.55 -2.90 -9.82
N LEU A 194 -6.69 -2.66 -8.84
CA LEU A 194 -5.23 -2.65 -8.98
C LEU A 194 -4.58 -3.76 -8.15
N VAL A 195 -5.35 -4.39 -7.27
CA VAL A 195 -4.89 -5.39 -6.32
C VAL A 195 -5.82 -6.58 -6.37
N TYR A 196 -5.23 -7.74 -6.63
CA TYR A 196 -5.92 -9.02 -6.62
C TYR A 196 -5.39 -9.84 -5.46
N LEU A 197 -6.24 -10.04 -4.45
CA LEU A 197 -5.87 -10.80 -3.26
C LEU A 197 -6.38 -12.24 -3.39
N ASN A 198 -5.46 -13.19 -3.37
CA ASN A 198 -5.80 -14.58 -3.15
C ASN A 198 -5.94 -14.80 -1.64
N ILE A 199 -7.13 -14.56 -1.11
CA ILE A 199 -7.44 -14.94 0.27
C ILE A 199 -7.80 -16.43 0.22
N LYS A 200 -6.90 -17.30 0.69
CA LYS A 200 -7.29 -18.69 0.94
C LYS A 200 -8.39 -18.67 1.99
N PRO A 201 -9.57 -19.30 1.78
CA PRO A 201 -10.64 -19.36 2.77
C PRO A 201 -10.29 -20.08 4.08
N SER A 202 -9.05 -20.48 4.30
CA SER A 202 -8.65 -21.37 5.39
C SER A 202 -7.44 -20.85 6.17
N ILE A 203 -7.70 -19.98 7.14
CA ILE A 203 -7.07 -20.05 8.48
C ILE A 203 -8.11 -19.55 9.49
N PHE A 204 -9.01 -20.47 9.90
CA PHE A 204 -9.50 -20.62 11.27
C PHE A 204 -9.33 -22.08 11.63
#